data_AF-A0A1L5F7C5-F1
#
_entry.id   AF-A0A1L5F7C5-F1
#
_cell.length_a   1.000
_cell.length_b   1.000
_cell.length_c   1.000
_cell.angle_alpha   90.00
_cell.angle_beta   90.00
_cell.angle_gamma   90.00
#
_symmetry.space_group_name_H-M   'P 1'
#
loop_
_entity.id
_entity.type
_entity.pdbx_description
1 polymer ?
#
loop_
_entity_poly.entity_id
_entity_poly.type
_entity_poly.pdbx_seq_one_letter_code
_entity_poly.pdbx_strand_id
1 'polypeptide(L)'
;MIGTIYLIFTSLSYQGVSNAECTLANDYADVVNSNKVWNWAEDIPGGAELTAGQRKAIRQKAIDRRLIPDVQMKLGTRYPDFESAGQIQRVEQLPKELWNSTDKEQFKWLDSQIEGGRP
;
A
#
# COMPACT_ATOMS: atom_id res chain seq x y z
N MET A 1 -18.40 -54.27 -14.57
CA MET A 1 -19.16 -53.28 -15.35
C MET A 1 -19.38 -52.05 -14.49
N ILE A 2 -18.82 -50.91 -14.93
CA ILE A 2 -19.34 -49.52 -14.93
C ILE A 2 -20.27 -49.11 -13.76
N GLY A 3 -20.04 -48.02 -13.02
CA GLY A 3 -19.41 -46.80 -13.49
C GLY A 3 -19.05 -45.80 -12.40
N THR A 4 -17.91 -45.16 -12.66
CA THR A 4 -17.42 -43.91 -12.12
C THR A 4 -18.48 -42.81 -12.26
N ILE A 5 -18.89 -42.21 -11.14
CA ILE A 5 -19.69 -40.98 -11.14
C ILE A 5 -18.72 -39.80 -11.21
N TYR A 6 -18.72 -39.11 -12.34
CA TYR A 6 -18.07 -37.83 -12.51
C TYR A 6 -18.95 -36.76 -11.85
N LEU A 7 -18.52 -36.19 -10.72
CA LEU A 7 -19.04 -34.91 -10.26
C LEU A 7 -18.39 -33.82 -11.12
N ILE A 8 -19.13 -33.41 -12.14
CA ILE A 8 -18.74 -32.32 -13.05
C ILE A 8 -18.68 -31.04 -12.23
N PHE A 9 -17.48 -30.47 -12.12
CA PHE A 9 -17.23 -29.14 -11.60
C PHE A 9 -17.99 -28.11 -12.44
N THR A 10 -19.08 -27.55 -11.92
CA THR A 10 -19.54 -26.23 -12.34
C THR A 10 -18.91 -25.20 -11.41
N SER A 11 -17.60 -25.02 -11.52
CA SER A 11 -16.99 -23.76 -11.12
C SER A 11 -17.49 -22.71 -12.10
N LEU A 12 -18.63 -22.08 -11.80
CA LEU A 12 -18.93 -20.74 -12.28
C LEU A 12 -17.83 -19.85 -11.73
N SER A 13 -16.74 -19.78 -12.49
CA SER A 13 -15.62 -18.91 -12.23
C SER A 13 -16.16 -17.49 -12.30
N TYR A 14 -16.40 -16.91 -11.12
CA TYR A 14 -16.74 -15.51 -10.88
C TYR A 14 -15.54 -14.63 -11.26
N GLN A 15 -15.23 -14.58 -12.56
CA GLN A 15 -14.02 -13.94 -13.11
C GLN A 15 -14.23 -12.43 -13.36
N GLY A 16 -15.47 -11.94 -13.27
CA GLY A 16 -15.79 -10.52 -13.54
C GLY A 16 -15.37 -9.57 -12.42
N VAL A 17 -15.59 -9.95 -11.16
CA VAL A 17 -15.28 -9.10 -10.01
C VAL A 17 -13.83 -9.23 -9.57
N SER A 18 -13.22 -10.42 -9.71
CA SER A 18 -11.83 -10.64 -9.33
C SER A 18 -10.83 -9.84 -10.17
N ASN A 19 -11.14 -9.59 -11.45
CA ASN A 19 -10.22 -8.90 -12.35
C ASN A 19 -10.22 -7.38 -12.10
N ALA A 20 -11.40 -6.78 -11.90
CA ALA A 20 -11.53 -5.35 -11.59
C ALA A 20 -10.96 -4.99 -10.21
N GLU A 21 -11.13 -5.85 -9.21
CA GLU A 21 -10.50 -5.65 -7.89
C GLU A 21 -8.98 -5.84 -7.95
N CYS A 22 -8.48 -6.75 -8.80
CA CYS A 22 -7.05 -6.92 -9.01
C CYS A 22 -6.43 -5.75 -9.77
N THR A 23 -7.12 -5.14 -10.73
CA THR A 23 -6.63 -3.92 -11.40
C THR A 23 -6.57 -2.76 -10.41
N LEU A 24 -7.62 -2.54 -9.61
CA LEU A 24 -7.64 -1.49 -8.59
C LEU A 24 -6.56 -1.67 -7.51
N ALA A 25 -6.23 -2.91 -7.14
CA ALA A 25 -5.13 -3.18 -6.22
C ALA A 25 -3.75 -2.83 -6.81
N ASN A 26 -3.56 -2.99 -8.13
CA ASN A 26 -2.34 -2.54 -8.82
C ASN A 26 -2.31 -1.02 -8.90
N ASP A 27 -3.39 -0.38 -9.36
CA ASP A 27 -3.48 1.08 -9.47
C ASP A 27 -3.23 1.75 -8.12
N TYR A 28 -3.80 1.20 -7.05
CA TYR A 28 -3.53 1.64 -5.68
C TYR A 28 -2.06 1.49 -5.29
N ALA A 29 -1.42 0.36 -5.61
CA ALA A 29 -0.02 0.14 -5.30
C ALA A 29 0.90 1.10 -6.08
N ASP A 30 0.62 1.33 -7.36
CA ASP A 30 1.38 2.24 -8.22
C ASP A 30 1.32 3.67 -7.69
N VAL A 31 0.13 4.13 -7.28
CA VAL A 31 -0.07 5.45 -6.68
C VAL A 31 0.68 5.56 -5.35
N VAL A 32 0.59 4.54 -4.47
CA VAL A 32 1.32 4.52 -3.18
C VAL A 32 2.84 4.55 -3.39
N ASN A 33 3.34 3.76 -4.34
CA ASN A 33 4.77 3.65 -4.63
C ASN A 33 5.30 4.85 -5.43
N SER A 34 4.43 5.67 -6.03
CA SER A 34 4.83 6.89 -6.78
C SER A 34 5.43 7.99 -5.90
N ASN A 35 5.25 7.89 -4.58
CA ASN A 35 5.79 8.82 -3.59
C ASN A 35 5.31 10.28 -3.74
N LYS A 36 4.21 10.49 -4.48
CA LYS A 36 3.54 11.78 -4.66
C LYS A 36 2.36 11.93 -3.70
N VAL A 37 1.90 13.17 -3.54
CA VAL A 37 0.62 13.43 -2.87
C VAL A 37 -0.49 12.85 -3.74
N TRP A 38 -1.37 12.05 -3.14
CA TRP A 38 -2.48 11.40 -3.83
C TRP A 38 -3.71 11.31 -2.94
N ASN A 39 -4.87 11.09 -3.55
CA ASN A 39 -6.13 10.86 -2.89
C ASN A 39 -6.98 9.82 -3.63
N TRP A 40 -7.93 9.21 -2.91
CA TRP A 40 -8.78 8.17 -3.49
C TRP A 40 -9.69 8.68 -4.62
N ALA A 41 -10.13 9.93 -4.59
CA ALA A 41 -11.14 10.41 -5.53
C ALA A 41 -10.57 10.68 -6.92
N GLU A 42 -9.34 11.20 -6.99
CA GLU A 42 -8.73 11.69 -8.23
C GLU A 42 -7.70 10.72 -8.81
N ASP A 43 -6.89 10.07 -7.97
CA ASP A 43 -5.76 9.27 -8.43
C ASP A 43 -6.09 7.79 -8.64
N ILE A 44 -7.27 7.34 -8.18
CA ILE A 44 -7.70 5.94 -8.29
C ILE A 44 -8.94 5.87 -9.17
N PRO A 45 -8.95 5.08 -10.25
CA PRO A 45 -10.11 4.93 -11.12
C PRO A 45 -11.37 4.54 -10.35
N GLY A 46 -12.41 5.37 -10.42
CA GLY A 46 -13.67 5.15 -9.70
C GLY A 46 -13.59 5.31 -8.17
N GLY A 47 -12.48 5.84 -7.64
CA GLY A 47 -12.24 5.87 -6.20
C GLY A 47 -13.09 6.86 -5.41
N ALA A 48 -13.70 7.84 -6.08
CA ALA A 48 -14.70 8.74 -5.51
C ALA A 48 -15.94 7.98 -5.01
N GLU A 49 -16.35 6.94 -5.74
CA GLU A 49 -17.54 6.11 -5.43
C GLU A 49 -17.22 4.97 -4.44
N LEU A 50 -15.95 4.75 -4.11
CA LEU A 50 -15.56 3.67 -3.21
C LEU A 50 -15.90 3.99 -1.76
N THR A 51 -16.63 3.08 -1.13
CA THR A 51 -16.88 3.08 0.31
C THR A 51 -15.60 2.78 1.10
N ALA A 52 -15.58 3.16 2.39
CA ALA A 52 -14.47 2.83 3.27
C ALA A 52 -14.17 1.32 3.35
N GLY A 53 -15.20 0.47 3.28
CA GLY A 53 -15.05 -0.98 3.27
C GLY A 53 -14.35 -1.49 1.99
N GLN A 54 -14.72 -0.96 0.83
CA GLN A 54 -14.07 -1.32 -0.44
C GLN A 54 -12.62 -0.85 -0.50
N ARG A 55 -12.32 0.36 -0.02
CA ARG A 55 -10.94 0.86 0.09
C ARG A 55 -10.08 -0.06 0.98
N LYS A 56 -10.66 -0.56 2.08
CA LYS A 56 -9.99 -1.55 2.94
C LYS A 56 -9.74 -2.87 2.21
N ALA A 57 -10.72 -3.37 1.44
CA ALA A 57 -10.57 -4.59 0.66
C ALA A 57 -9.48 -4.46 -0.42
N ILE A 58 -9.43 -3.34 -1.15
CA ILE A 58 -8.39 -3.05 -2.15
C ILE A 58 -7.01 -3.01 -1.50
N ARG A 59 -6.87 -2.34 -0.35
CA ARG A 59 -5.61 -2.33 0.41
C ARG A 59 -5.18 -3.73 0.82
N GLN A 60 -6.10 -4.51 1.40
CA GLN A 60 -5.80 -5.88 1.82
C GLN A 60 -5.37 -6.73 0.62
N LYS A 61 -6.03 -6.56 -0.53
CA LYS A 61 -5.67 -7.27 -1.75
C LYS A 61 -4.27 -6.90 -2.24
N ALA A 62 -3.89 -5.63 -2.16
CA ALA A 62 -2.54 -5.19 -2.52
C ALA A 62 -1.47 -5.79 -1.58
N ILE A 63 -1.76 -5.90 -0.28
CA ILE A 63 -0.92 -6.59 0.70
C ILE A 63 -0.83 -8.09 0.40
N ASP A 64 -1.96 -8.77 0.19
CA ASP A 64 -2.01 -10.21 -0.10
C ASP A 64 -1.22 -10.56 -1.37
N ARG A 65 -1.23 -9.65 -2.35
CA ARG A 65 -0.46 -9.76 -3.60
C ARG A 65 0.98 -9.27 -3.49
N ARG A 66 1.42 -8.84 -2.30
CA ARG A 66 2.77 -8.34 -2.02
C ARG A 66 3.18 -7.15 -2.89
N LEU A 67 2.20 -6.33 -3.30
CA LEU A 67 2.44 -5.10 -4.06
C LEU A 67 2.84 -3.93 -3.14
N ILE A 68 2.36 -3.98 -1.90
CA ILE A 68 2.74 -3.06 -0.83
C ILE A 68 3.05 -3.85 0.45
N PRO A 69 3.94 -3.36 1.32
CA PRO A 69 4.23 -3.97 2.60
C PRO A 69 3.03 -3.84 3.56
N ASP A 70 2.85 -4.84 4.40
CA ASP A 70 1.93 -4.76 5.52
C ASP A 70 2.60 -4.04 6.69
N VAL A 71 2.24 -2.77 6.90
CA VAL A 71 2.75 -1.96 8.01
C VAL A 71 1.75 -2.00 9.15
N GLN A 72 2.03 -2.83 10.14
CA GLN A 72 1.23 -2.94 11.36
C GLN A 72 1.45 -1.74 12.29
N MET A 73 0.50 -1.50 13.19
CA MET A 73 0.67 -0.47 14.23
C MET A 73 1.61 -0.97 15.33
N LYS A 74 2.50 -0.10 15.80
CA LYS A 74 3.37 -0.40 16.94
C LYS A 74 2.53 -0.50 18.21
N LEU A 75 2.70 -1.61 18.94
CA LEU A 75 1.95 -1.91 20.16
C LEU A 75 2.02 -0.75 21.17
N GLY A 76 0.86 -0.34 21.68
CA GLY A 76 0.76 0.75 22.65
C GLY A 76 0.87 2.17 22.07
N THR A 77 1.03 2.32 20.75
CA THR A 77 1.09 3.62 20.08
C THR A 77 0.07 3.72 18.94
N ARG A 78 -0.13 4.93 18.42
CA ARG A 78 -0.88 5.16 17.17
C ARG A 78 0.05 5.32 15.97
N TYR A 79 1.30 4.89 16.09
CA TYR A 79 2.31 5.03 15.05
C TYR A 79 2.47 3.72 14.29
N PRO A 80 2.57 3.76 12.94
CA PRO A 80 2.90 2.60 12.14
C PRO A 80 4.32 2.11 12.48
N ASP A 81 4.50 0.80 12.53
CA ASP A 81 5.79 0.16 12.78
C ASP A 81 6.52 -0.10 11.45
N PHE A 82 7.19 0.94 10.95
CA PHE A 82 8.01 0.84 9.74
C PHE A 82 9.29 0.03 9.94
N GLU A 83 9.76 -0.11 11.18
CA GLU A 83 10.95 -0.87 11.55
C GLU A 83 10.69 -2.36 11.37
N SER A 84 9.62 -2.86 11.98
CA SER A 84 9.19 -4.27 11.81
C SER A 84 8.79 -4.60 10.37
N ALA A 85 8.31 -3.62 9.60
CA ALA A 85 7.95 -3.79 8.19
C ALA A 85 9.16 -3.71 7.23
N GLY A 86 10.38 -3.48 7.73
CA GLY A 86 11.59 -3.41 6.92
C GLY A 86 11.60 -2.27 5.90
N GLN A 87 10.85 -1.19 6.16
CA GLN A 87 10.71 -0.06 5.24
C GLN A 87 11.75 1.05 5.49
N ILE A 88 12.54 0.92 6.55
CA ILE A 88 13.57 1.90 6.91
C ILE A 88 14.83 1.62 6.08
N GLN A 89 15.14 2.51 5.14
CA GLN A 89 16.37 2.44 4.34
C GLN A 89 17.59 2.94 5.12
N ARG A 90 17.43 4.02 5.89
CA ARG A 90 18.47 4.62 6.71
C ARG A 90 17.87 5.33 7.93
N VAL A 91 18.59 5.28 9.05
CA VAL A 91 18.28 6.07 10.24
C VAL A 91 19.35 7.14 10.36
N GLU A 92 18.95 8.40 10.25
CA GLU A 92 19.83 9.56 10.43
C GLU A 92 19.38 10.36 11.64
N GLN A 93 20.34 10.91 12.39
CA GLN A 93 20.03 11.82 13.48
C GLN A 93 19.96 13.24 12.95
N LEU A 94 18.83 13.90 13.18
CA LEU A 94 18.63 15.29 12.79
C LEU A 94 19.61 16.19 13.57
N PRO A 95 20.38 17.08 12.89
CA PRO A 95 21.23 18.07 13.54
C PRO A 95 20.42 18.94 14.52
N LYS A 96 21.05 19.32 15.64
CA LYS A 96 20.38 20.05 16.73
C LYS A 96 19.77 21.37 16.26
N GLU A 97 20.41 22.00 15.28
CA GLU A 97 20.00 23.26 14.68
C GLU A 97 18.64 23.14 13.98
N LEU A 98 18.29 21.95 13.50
CA LEU A 98 17.03 21.67 12.79
C LEU A 98 15.90 21.18 13.71
N TRP A 99 16.15 20.94 15.00
CA TRP A 99 15.13 20.45 15.93
C TRP A 99 13.95 21.42 16.08
N ASN A 100 14.22 22.72 16.00
CA ASN A 100 13.21 23.79 16.08
C ASN A 100 12.79 24.33 14.69
N SER A 101 13.27 23.71 13.61
CA SER A 101 12.91 24.08 12.23
C SER A 101 11.55 23.52 11.83
N THR A 102 11.04 23.99 10.69
CA THR A 102 9.77 23.48 10.13
C THR A 102 9.92 22.06 9.60
N ASP A 103 8.84 21.27 9.63
CA ASP A 103 8.80 19.91 9.06
C ASP A 103 9.37 19.88 7.64
N LYS A 104 9.02 20.88 6.82
CA LYS A 104 9.51 21.02 5.45
C LYS A 104 11.04 21.08 5.37
N GLU A 105 11.68 21.82 6.27
CA GLU A 105 13.15 21.95 6.31
C GLU A 105 13.80 20.68 6.83
N GLN A 106 13.21 20.05 7.84
CA GLN A 106 13.69 18.77 8.38
C GLN A 106 13.64 17.68 7.30
N PHE A 107 12.52 17.53 6.60
CA PHE A 107 12.38 16.56 5.51
C PHE A 107 13.28 16.88 4.33
N LYS A 108 13.44 18.16 3.97
CA LYS A 108 14.40 18.57 2.92
C LYS A 108 15.84 18.16 3.27
N TRP A 109 16.23 18.29 4.53
CA TRP A 109 17.55 17.83 4.98
C TRP A 109 17.66 16.31 4.92
N LEU A 110 16.66 15.57 5.40
CA LEU A 110 16.63 14.11 5.32
C LEU A 110 16.71 13.59 3.88
N ASP A 111 15.93 14.17 2.96
CA ASP A 111 15.93 13.83 1.54
C ASP A 111 17.32 14.04 0.91
N SER A 112 18.07 15.05 1.35
CA SER A 112 19.42 15.32 0.87
C SER A 112 20.47 14.29 1.34
N GLN A 113 20.17 13.47 2.35
CA GLN A 113 21.06 12.39 2.81
C GLN A 113 20.88 11.10 1.99
N ILE A 114 19.83 11.00 1.15
CA ILE A 114 19.54 9.83 0.34
C ILE A 114 20.31 9.93 -0.98
N GLU A 115 21.34 9.11 -1.15
CA GLU A 115 22.08 9.00 -2.42
C GLU A 115 21.15 8.53 -3.55
N GLY A 116 21.01 9.33 -4.60
CA GLY A 116 20.07 9.07 -5.71
C GLY A 116 18.69 9.74 -5.56
N GLY A 117 18.44 10.41 -4.43
CA GLY A 117 17.20 11.15 -4.16
C GLY A 117 16.03 10.27 -3.75
N ARG A 118 14.86 10.91 -3.59
CA ARG A 118 13.61 10.25 -3.21
C ARG A 118 13.15 9.31 -4.35
N PRO A 119 12.92 8.01 -4.09
CA PRO A 119 12.39 7.08 -5.09
C PRO A 119 10.98 7.49 -5.54
#